data_AF-A0A8V1A5Y0-F1
#
_entry.id   AF-A0A8V1A5Y0-F1
#
_cell.length_a   1.000
_cell.length_b   1.000
_cell.length_c   1.000
_cell.angle_alpha   90.00
_cell.angle_beta   90.00
_cell.angle_gamma   90.00
#
_symmetry.space_group_name_H-M   'P 1'
#
loop_
_entity.id
_entity.type
_entity.pdbx_description
1 polymer ?
#
loop_
_entity_poly.entity_id
_entity_poly.type
_entity_poly.pdbx_seq_one_letter_code
_entity_poly.pdbx_strand_id
1 'polypeptide(L)'
;MPPPRPQPRCLADFFSYETTKSVVVKSWVVGVVNRVVQLLILSYFIGWVFLHEKAYQVRDTVIESSVVTKVKGIGKYGNRVLDTADYVTPPQSEAAYRCASNRDCQGKGRTTGSGVLTGRCVPYNVTLHTCEIRGWCPPEVDTVDVPVMLEAENFTLFIKNSVRFPLFGFEKANLPPQVSAGELQRCRFHPEQQPLCPILRLGDVARFAGQDFASLAATGGVLGIKIGWVCDLDRAWELCLPRYSFTRLDSVTQHSPGSPGYNFRHARYYRGHNGTELRTLTKAFGIRFDVLVYGNAGKFGIVPTLINTVAAFTSIGVGTVLCDIILLNFLKGAEHYKARKFEEVPEASVSPAPTSPTVCAPGALGDQSREKQSTDSGTFSLGL
;
A
#
# COMPACT_ATOMS: atom_id res chain seq x y z
N MET A 1 -58.84 -60.51 -14.88
CA MET A 1 -57.62 -59.76 -14.54
C MET A 1 -58.00 -58.64 -13.57
N PRO A 2 -57.19 -58.32 -12.55
CA PRO A 2 -57.35 -57.09 -11.78
C PRO A 2 -56.90 -55.86 -12.60
N PRO A 3 -57.39 -54.64 -12.31
CA PRO A 3 -56.84 -53.42 -12.89
C PRO A 3 -55.41 -53.16 -12.38
N PRO A 4 -54.55 -52.46 -13.16
CA PRO A 4 -53.21 -52.08 -12.71
C PRO A 4 -53.26 -51.09 -11.55
N ARG A 5 -52.33 -51.23 -10.59
CA ARG A 5 -52.21 -50.32 -9.44
C ARG A 5 -51.64 -48.96 -9.88
N PRO A 6 -52.03 -47.84 -9.24
CA PRO A 6 -51.44 -46.54 -9.53
C PRO A 6 -49.95 -46.52 -9.16
N GLN A 7 -49.11 -45.99 -10.04
CA GLN A 7 -47.69 -45.75 -9.76
C GLN A 7 -47.52 -44.46 -8.92
N PRO A 8 -46.53 -44.39 -8.02
CA PRO A 8 -46.34 -43.23 -7.14
C PRO A 8 -45.80 -42.02 -7.91
N ARG A 9 -46.53 -40.89 -7.86
CA ARG A 9 -46.18 -39.67 -8.60
C ARG A 9 -44.88 -39.00 -8.16
N CYS A 10 -44.49 -39.12 -6.88
CA CYS A 10 -43.33 -38.41 -6.30
C CYS A 10 -41.99 -38.62 -7.05
N LEU A 11 -41.81 -39.69 -7.83
CA LEU A 11 -40.62 -39.87 -8.69
C LEU A 11 -40.65 -39.03 -9.97
N ALA A 12 -41.81 -38.77 -10.56
CA ALA A 12 -41.93 -37.90 -11.73
C ALA A 12 -41.71 -36.43 -11.33
N ASP A 13 -42.22 -36.05 -10.15
CA ASP A 13 -42.07 -34.70 -9.61
C ASP A 13 -40.60 -34.37 -9.29
N PHE A 14 -39.81 -35.36 -8.83
CA PHE A 14 -38.36 -35.21 -8.60
C PHE A 14 -37.54 -34.94 -9.88
N PHE A 15 -38.01 -35.42 -11.04
CA PHE A 15 -37.40 -35.16 -12.35
C PHE A 15 -38.11 -34.04 -13.13
N SER A 16 -38.92 -33.21 -12.45
CA SER A 16 -39.49 -32.01 -13.04
C SER A 16 -38.44 -30.90 -13.19
N TYR A 17 -38.56 -30.11 -14.25
CA TYR A 17 -37.74 -28.92 -14.49
C TYR A 17 -38.64 -27.76 -14.88
N GLU A 18 -38.71 -26.75 -14.02
CA GLU A 18 -39.51 -25.56 -14.28
C GLU A 18 -38.77 -24.57 -15.18
N THR A 19 -39.51 -23.95 -16.11
CA THR A 19 -38.98 -22.89 -16.98
C THR A 19 -40.04 -21.83 -17.24
N THR A 20 -39.63 -20.57 -17.26
CA THR A 20 -40.54 -19.43 -17.42
C THR A 20 -41.08 -19.36 -18.85
N LYS A 21 -42.41 -19.37 -18.99
CA LYS A 21 -43.07 -18.99 -20.26
C LYS A 21 -42.62 -17.58 -20.67
N SER A 22 -42.24 -17.39 -21.93
CA SER A 22 -41.67 -16.13 -22.42
C SER A 22 -42.37 -15.61 -23.69
N VAL A 23 -42.44 -14.29 -23.83
CA VAL A 23 -43.14 -13.61 -24.94
C VAL A 23 -42.13 -13.15 -25.99
N VAL A 24 -42.15 -13.79 -27.17
CA VAL A 24 -41.19 -13.50 -28.25
C VAL A 24 -41.70 -12.35 -29.13
N VAL A 25 -41.28 -11.11 -28.81
CA VAL A 25 -41.62 -9.91 -29.59
C VAL A 25 -40.79 -9.81 -30.88
N LYS A 26 -41.44 -10.03 -32.02
CA LYS A 26 -40.84 -9.86 -33.36
C LYS A 26 -40.97 -8.41 -33.85
N SER A 27 -40.20 -7.49 -33.27
CA SER A 27 -40.12 -6.08 -33.70
C SER A 27 -38.68 -5.68 -34.01
N TRP A 28 -38.45 -5.09 -35.19
CA TRP A 28 -37.10 -4.68 -35.63
C TRP A 28 -36.48 -3.65 -34.68
N VAL A 29 -37.23 -2.61 -34.31
CA VAL A 29 -36.75 -1.53 -33.43
C VAL A 29 -36.34 -2.07 -32.06
N VAL A 30 -37.18 -2.89 -31.45
CA VAL A 30 -36.90 -3.52 -30.13
C VAL A 30 -35.72 -4.49 -30.23
N GLY A 31 -35.65 -5.26 -31.32
CA GLY A 31 -34.54 -6.18 -31.58
C GLY A 31 -33.20 -5.45 -31.70
N VAL A 32 -33.15 -4.36 -32.47
CA VAL A 32 -31.95 -3.52 -32.60
C VAL A 32 -31.55 -2.90 -31.27
N VAL A 33 -32.49 -2.26 -30.55
CA VAL A 33 -32.20 -1.66 -29.22
C VAL A 33 -31.63 -2.69 -28.25
N ASN A 34 -32.27 -3.87 -28.14
CA ASN A 34 -31.81 -4.94 -27.26
C ASN A 34 -30.40 -5.43 -27.66
N ARG A 35 -30.13 -5.67 -28.95
CA ARG A 35 -28.81 -6.10 -29.40
C ARG A 35 -27.74 -5.03 -29.23
N VAL A 36 -28.06 -3.74 -29.37
CA VAL A 36 -27.14 -2.63 -29.06
C VAL A 36 -26.82 -2.58 -27.56
N VAL A 37 -27.81 -2.68 -26.68
CA VAL A 37 -27.59 -2.72 -25.22
C VAL A 37 -26.74 -3.93 -24.81
N GLN A 38 -27.02 -5.11 -25.36
CA GLN A 38 -26.21 -6.31 -25.14
C GLN A 38 -24.76 -6.15 -25.61
N LEU A 39 -24.55 -5.56 -26.80
CA LEU A 39 -23.21 -5.31 -27.34
C LEU A 39 -22.44 -4.29 -26.52
N LEU A 40 -23.09 -3.23 -26.03
CA LEU A 40 -22.49 -2.26 -25.12
C LEU A 40 -22.04 -2.93 -23.80
N ILE A 41 -22.90 -3.73 -23.16
CA ILE A 41 -22.56 -4.48 -21.93
C ILE A 41 -21.38 -5.43 -22.19
N LEU A 42 -21.40 -6.20 -23.28
CA LEU A 42 -20.30 -7.09 -23.66
C LEU A 42 -18.99 -6.33 -23.92
N SER A 43 -19.06 -5.19 -24.62
CA SER A 43 -17.87 -4.36 -24.90
C SER A 43 -17.27 -3.76 -23.64
N TYR A 44 -18.10 -3.38 -22.65
CA TYR A 44 -17.64 -2.93 -21.33
C TYR A 44 -16.95 -4.06 -20.58
N PHE A 45 -17.55 -5.26 -20.50
CA PHE A 45 -16.90 -6.39 -19.81
C PHE A 45 -15.59 -6.78 -20.48
N ILE A 46 -15.56 -6.91 -21.81
CA ILE A 46 -14.33 -7.30 -22.54
C ILE A 46 -13.26 -6.19 -22.43
N GLY A 47 -13.61 -4.94 -22.72
CA GLY A 47 -12.65 -3.83 -22.75
C GLY A 47 -12.19 -3.35 -21.37
N TRP A 48 -13.12 -3.16 -20.44
CA TRP A 48 -12.81 -2.63 -19.11
C TRP A 48 -12.46 -3.75 -18.13
N VAL A 49 -13.38 -4.68 -17.87
CA VAL A 49 -13.22 -5.68 -16.80
C VAL A 49 -12.13 -6.71 -17.14
N PHE A 50 -12.12 -7.21 -18.38
CA PHE A 50 -11.12 -8.19 -18.82
C PHE A 50 -9.81 -7.55 -19.29
N LEU A 51 -9.81 -6.56 -20.20
CA LEU A 51 -8.55 -6.04 -20.77
C LEU A 51 -7.87 -4.93 -19.94
N HIS A 52 -8.62 -3.95 -19.40
CA HIS A 52 -8.04 -2.87 -18.57
C HIS A 52 -7.72 -3.35 -17.15
N GLU A 53 -8.74 -3.81 -16.41
CA GLU A 53 -8.59 -4.24 -15.02
C GLU A 53 -7.88 -5.58 -14.86
N LYS A 54 -7.80 -6.40 -15.92
CA LYS A 54 -7.26 -7.77 -15.91
C LYS A 54 -7.92 -8.68 -14.88
N ALA A 55 -9.25 -8.64 -14.78
CA ALA A 55 -10.01 -9.47 -13.84
C ALA A 55 -9.96 -11.00 -14.13
N TYR A 56 -9.27 -11.42 -15.20
CA TYR A 56 -8.88 -12.82 -15.45
C TYR A 56 -7.65 -13.26 -14.65
N GLN A 57 -6.92 -12.31 -14.04
CA GLN A 57 -5.72 -12.59 -13.24
C GLN A 57 -6.06 -12.71 -11.76
N VAL A 58 -5.43 -13.67 -11.08
CA VAL A 58 -5.20 -13.59 -9.64
C VAL A 58 -4.15 -12.49 -9.41
N ARG A 59 -4.32 -11.68 -8.36
CA ARG A 59 -3.33 -10.68 -7.95
C ARG A 59 -2.71 -11.04 -6.60
N ASP A 60 -1.39 -11.01 -6.56
CA ASP A 60 -0.60 -11.00 -5.32
C ASP A 60 -0.18 -9.56 -5.01
N THR A 61 -0.43 -9.12 -3.79
CA THR A 61 0.01 -7.82 -3.24
C THR A 61 0.93 -7.98 -2.04
N VAL A 62 1.19 -9.21 -1.58
CA VAL A 62 2.06 -9.53 -0.45
C VAL A 62 3.48 -9.68 -0.97
N ILE A 63 4.09 -8.56 -1.35
CA ILE A 63 5.46 -8.55 -1.86
C ILE A 63 6.47 -8.75 -0.71
N GLU A 64 7.06 -9.94 -0.64
CA GLU A 64 8.24 -10.18 0.17
C GLU A 64 9.41 -9.40 -0.47
N SER A 65 10.13 -8.59 0.31
CA SER A 65 11.24 -7.79 -0.22
C SER A 65 12.43 -7.74 0.73
N SER A 66 13.62 -7.73 0.14
CA SER A 66 14.89 -7.53 0.83
C SER A 66 15.64 -6.38 0.16
N VAL A 67 16.24 -5.50 0.96
CA VAL A 67 17.03 -4.36 0.50
C VAL A 67 18.35 -4.34 1.26
N VAL A 68 19.45 -4.24 0.51
CA VAL A 68 20.80 -4.02 1.04
C VAL A 68 21.37 -2.78 0.35
N THR A 69 21.63 -1.73 1.12
CA THR A 69 22.24 -0.49 0.65
C THR A 69 23.74 -0.48 0.93
N LYS A 70 24.51 0.20 0.08
CA LYS A 70 25.93 0.51 0.34
C LYS A 70 26.28 1.88 -0.23
N VAL A 71 26.61 2.82 0.65
CA VAL A 71 27.16 4.12 0.26
C VAL A 71 28.66 3.98 -0.02
N LYS A 72 29.15 4.73 -1.02
CA LYS A 72 30.57 4.96 -1.29
C LYS A 72 30.81 6.44 -1.56
N GLY A 73 31.75 7.01 -0.83
CA GLY A 73 32.17 8.40 -0.93
C GLY A 73 33.31 8.68 0.05
N ILE A 74 34.05 9.76 -0.19
CA ILE A 74 35.06 10.30 0.73
C ILE A 74 34.88 11.82 0.68
N GLY A 75 34.74 12.46 1.83
CA GLY A 75 34.58 13.91 1.94
C GLY A 75 35.56 14.51 2.96
N LYS A 76 35.82 15.82 2.83
CA LYS A 76 36.64 16.56 3.79
C LYS A 76 35.74 17.38 4.71
N TYR A 77 36.09 17.41 5.99
CA TYR A 77 35.33 18.13 7.01
C TYR A 77 36.26 18.55 8.14
N GLY A 78 36.35 19.84 8.45
CA GLY A 78 37.21 20.36 9.54
C GLY A 78 38.68 19.91 9.45
N ASN A 79 39.28 19.95 8.27
CA ASN A 79 40.62 19.44 7.95
C ASN A 79 40.85 17.94 8.23
N ARG A 80 39.79 17.15 8.36
CA ARG A 80 39.83 15.68 8.46
C ARG A 80 39.14 15.03 7.26
N VAL A 81 39.50 13.79 6.99
CA VAL A 81 38.77 12.90 6.06
C VAL A 81 37.81 12.07 6.89
N LEU A 82 36.55 11.98 6.46
CA LEU A 82 35.52 11.17 7.12
C LEU A 82 35.11 10.00 6.22
N ASP A 83 34.77 8.85 6.84
CA ASP A 83 34.27 7.67 6.14
C ASP A 83 32.86 7.24 6.58
N THR A 84 32.36 6.15 6.01
CA THR A 84 30.99 5.64 6.22
C THR A 84 30.64 5.31 7.68
N ALA A 85 31.63 5.13 8.56
CA ALA A 85 31.43 4.86 9.99
C ALA A 85 31.23 6.13 10.85
N ASP A 86 31.38 7.34 10.28
CA ASP A 86 31.32 8.59 11.04
C ASP A 86 29.95 9.28 11.09
N TYR A 87 29.03 8.99 10.16
CA TYR A 87 27.86 9.85 9.90
C TYR A 87 26.45 9.20 10.05
N VAL A 88 26.27 8.14 10.84
CA VAL A 88 24.98 7.43 10.98
C VAL A 88 24.63 7.06 12.44
N THR A 89 23.61 7.68 13.06
CA THR A 89 23.00 7.32 14.39
C THR A 89 21.72 8.17 14.71
N PRO A 90 21.04 8.06 15.90
CA PRO A 90 19.79 8.79 16.25
C PRO A 90 19.86 9.79 17.49
N PRO A 91 18.80 10.60 17.82
CA PRO A 91 18.84 11.97 18.46
C PRO A 91 18.66 12.04 20.02
N GLN A 92 18.43 13.15 20.78
CA GLN A 92 17.97 14.56 20.55
C GLN A 92 18.50 15.62 21.61
N SER A 93 17.78 16.71 21.98
CA SER A 93 18.38 17.97 22.56
C SER A 93 17.49 18.95 23.41
N GLU A 94 17.91 20.23 23.62
CA GLU A 94 18.02 20.80 24.99
C GLU A 94 17.76 22.31 25.33
N ALA A 95 17.14 23.15 24.49
CA ALA A 95 17.35 24.62 24.52
C ALA A 95 16.75 25.52 25.66
N ALA A 96 16.75 25.17 26.96
CA ALA A 96 15.88 25.82 27.99
C ALA A 96 16.50 26.60 29.20
N TYR A 97 17.82 26.75 29.33
CA TYR A 97 18.47 26.95 30.65
C TYR A 97 19.09 28.34 31.01
N ARG A 98 18.60 29.44 30.44
CA ARG A 98 18.95 30.81 30.90
C ARG A 98 18.37 31.14 32.29
N CYS A 99 19.04 32.02 33.04
CA CYS A 99 18.62 32.59 34.34
C CYS A 99 19.22 33.99 34.58
N ALA A 100 18.64 34.72 35.52
CA ALA A 100 19.20 35.91 36.17
C ALA A 100 19.39 35.72 37.69
N SER A 101 18.67 34.78 38.32
CA SER A 101 18.80 34.44 39.73
C SER A 101 18.75 32.93 40.00
N ASN A 102 19.21 32.50 41.18
CA ASN A 102 19.12 31.10 41.61
C ASN A 102 17.66 30.57 41.64
N ARG A 103 16.67 31.43 41.92
CA ARG A 103 15.25 31.04 42.00
C ARG A 103 14.73 30.55 40.65
N ASP A 104 15.19 31.14 39.56
CA ASP A 104 14.83 30.80 38.18
C ASP A 104 15.26 29.37 37.80
N CYS A 105 16.27 28.84 38.49
CA CYS A 105 16.81 27.49 38.34
C CYS A 105 16.16 26.47 39.31
N GLN A 106 15.36 26.93 40.27
CA GLN A 106 14.65 26.09 41.25
C GLN A 106 13.19 25.82 40.84
N GLY A 107 12.59 26.71 40.05
CA GLY A 107 11.23 26.55 39.51
C GLY A 107 11.13 25.78 38.18
N LYS A 108 12.26 25.46 37.53
CA LYS A 108 12.31 24.63 36.31
C LYS A 108 12.39 23.14 36.68
N GLY A 109 11.83 22.28 35.84
CA GLY A 109 11.80 20.82 36.07
C GLY A 109 13.20 20.23 36.32
N ARG A 110 13.32 19.30 37.27
CA ARG A 110 14.61 18.80 37.79
C ARG A 110 15.55 18.25 36.71
N THR A 111 15.02 17.65 35.66
CA THR A 111 15.78 17.00 34.57
C THR A 111 15.83 17.86 33.31
N THR A 112 17.00 17.84 32.68
CA THR A 112 17.32 18.51 31.40
C THR A 112 17.75 17.44 30.38
N GLY A 113 18.02 17.81 29.14
CA GLY A 113 18.49 16.84 28.13
C GLY A 113 19.99 16.49 28.26
N SER A 114 20.80 17.32 28.92
CA SER A 114 22.24 17.09 29.16
C SER A 114 22.58 16.72 30.61
N GLY A 115 21.65 16.91 31.56
CA GLY A 115 21.88 16.65 32.99
C GLY A 115 20.71 16.95 33.93
N VAL A 116 21.02 17.27 35.18
CA VAL A 116 20.07 17.61 36.26
C VAL A 116 20.38 19.00 36.80
N LEU A 117 19.40 19.88 36.96
CA LEU A 117 19.61 21.23 37.49
C LEU A 117 20.07 21.17 38.96
N THR A 118 21.10 21.95 39.32
CA THR A 118 21.57 22.07 40.73
C THR A 118 20.80 23.13 41.53
N GLY A 119 20.01 23.98 40.85
CA GLY A 119 19.32 25.11 41.46
C GLY A 119 20.19 26.36 41.68
N ARG A 120 21.40 26.42 41.09
CA ARG A 120 22.28 27.59 41.08
C ARG A 120 22.28 28.26 39.70
N CYS A 121 22.33 29.57 39.67
CA CYS A 121 22.56 30.39 38.49
C CYS A 121 24.03 30.84 38.50
N VAL A 122 24.78 30.58 37.42
CA VAL A 122 26.23 30.82 37.35
C VAL A 122 26.59 31.60 36.07
N PRO A 123 27.64 32.44 36.09
CA PRO A 123 28.13 33.09 34.88
C PRO A 123 28.73 32.05 33.93
N TYR A 124 28.18 31.97 32.71
CA TYR A 124 28.75 31.21 31.60
C TYR A 124 29.79 32.05 30.83
N ASN A 125 29.54 33.36 30.73
CA ASN A 125 30.44 34.36 30.19
C ASN A 125 30.17 35.71 30.89
N VAL A 126 31.03 36.71 30.70
CA VAL A 126 30.96 38.05 31.35
C VAL A 126 29.56 38.69 31.26
N THR A 127 28.83 38.43 30.17
CA THR A 127 27.50 38.99 29.89
C THR A 127 26.33 38.00 30.03
N LEU A 128 26.58 36.71 30.31
CA LEU A 128 25.56 35.67 30.26
C LEU A 128 25.60 34.75 31.48
N HIS A 129 24.46 34.62 32.16
CA HIS A 129 24.25 33.68 33.26
C HIS A 129 23.30 32.54 32.84
N THR A 130 23.60 31.33 33.30
CA THR A 130 22.88 30.09 32.97
C THR A 130 22.73 29.22 34.22
N CYS A 131 21.70 28.38 34.25
CA CYS A 131 21.56 27.42 35.35
C CYS A 131 22.68 26.37 35.30
N GLU A 132 23.29 26.10 36.46
CA GLU A 132 24.28 25.04 36.63
C GLU A 132 23.58 23.67 36.52
N ILE A 133 24.17 22.77 35.72
CA ILE A 133 23.71 21.38 35.53
C ILE A 133 24.76 20.39 36.01
N ARG A 134 24.31 19.29 36.59
CA ARG A 134 25.09 18.08 36.83
C ARG A 134 24.85 17.12 35.66
N GLY A 135 25.85 16.97 34.80
CA GLY A 135 25.77 16.17 33.57
C GLY A 135 27.14 15.98 32.93
N TRP A 136 27.17 15.80 31.61
CA TRP A 136 28.43 15.81 30.85
C TRP A 136 28.85 17.26 30.56
N CYS A 137 30.06 17.62 30.96
CA CYS A 137 30.60 18.98 30.82
C CYS A 137 31.85 19.00 29.92
N PRO A 138 32.09 20.06 29.12
CA PRO A 138 31.20 21.20 28.91
C PRO A 138 29.92 20.83 28.15
N PRO A 139 28.81 21.59 28.33
CA PRO A 139 27.59 21.39 27.56
C PRO A 139 27.80 21.78 26.08
N GLU A 140 26.91 21.29 25.22
CA GLU A 140 26.95 21.56 23.78
C GLU A 140 26.53 23.01 23.45
N VAL A 141 27.22 23.63 22.48
CA VAL A 141 26.94 25.00 22.03
C VAL A 141 26.29 24.95 20.65
N ASP A 142 24.95 24.91 20.63
CA ASP A 142 24.14 24.77 19.41
C ASP A 142 23.85 26.13 18.73
N THR A 143 24.83 27.04 18.74
CA THR A 143 24.73 28.43 18.23
C THR A 143 25.85 28.81 17.26
N VAL A 144 26.54 27.82 16.69
CA VAL A 144 27.63 28.01 15.72
C VAL A 144 27.26 27.28 14.45
N ASP A 145 27.12 28.01 13.35
CA ASP A 145 26.89 27.41 12.03
C ASP A 145 28.12 26.59 11.62
N VAL A 146 27.88 25.32 11.27
CA VAL A 146 28.92 24.34 10.95
C VAL A 146 28.96 24.14 9.43
N PRO A 147 30.13 24.16 8.76
CA PRO A 147 30.21 24.01 7.31
C PRO A 147 29.68 22.65 6.85
N VAL A 148 28.97 22.63 5.73
CA VAL A 148 28.35 21.43 5.14
C VAL A 148 29.34 20.70 4.23
N MET A 149 29.35 19.36 4.28
CA MET A 149 30.14 18.51 3.36
C MET A 149 29.48 18.45 1.98
N LEU A 150 29.78 19.41 1.10
CA LEU A 150 29.21 19.47 -0.25
C LEU A 150 29.70 18.32 -1.15
N GLU A 151 30.85 17.70 -0.86
CA GLU A 151 31.33 16.51 -1.58
C GLU A 151 30.35 15.33 -1.48
N ALA A 152 29.48 15.30 -0.46
CA ALA A 152 28.42 14.31 -0.30
C ALA A 152 27.45 14.28 -1.49
N GLU A 153 27.30 15.37 -2.25
CA GLU A 153 26.47 15.39 -3.47
C GLU A 153 26.98 14.33 -4.49
N ASN A 154 28.29 14.12 -4.56
CA ASN A 154 28.94 13.20 -5.47
C ASN A 154 29.08 11.77 -4.91
N PHE A 155 28.58 11.50 -3.71
CA PHE A 155 28.59 10.15 -3.15
C PHE A 155 27.62 9.25 -3.94
N THR A 156 27.90 7.95 -3.92
CA THR A 156 27.13 6.94 -4.65
C THR A 156 26.45 5.97 -3.70
N LEU A 157 25.15 5.78 -3.87
CA LEU A 157 24.33 4.80 -3.17
C LEU A 157 24.09 3.62 -4.11
N PHE A 158 24.67 2.47 -3.79
CA PHE A 158 24.30 1.19 -4.39
C PHE A 158 23.11 0.59 -3.65
N ILE A 159 22.09 0.16 -4.38
CA ILE A 159 20.91 -0.54 -3.83
C ILE A 159 20.81 -1.92 -4.48
N LYS A 160 21.00 -2.98 -3.69
CA LYS A 160 20.57 -4.34 -4.06
C LYS A 160 19.16 -4.55 -3.51
N ASN A 161 18.19 -4.80 -4.37
CA ASN A 161 16.83 -5.17 -3.99
C ASN A 161 16.45 -6.51 -4.64
N SER A 162 16.01 -7.45 -3.80
CA SER A 162 15.35 -8.71 -4.21
C SER A 162 13.89 -8.66 -3.80
N VAL A 163 13.01 -9.18 -4.65
CA VAL A 163 11.56 -9.29 -4.39
C VAL A 163 11.03 -10.68 -4.75
N ARG A 164 9.98 -11.08 -4.02
CA ARG A 164 9.30 -12.35 -4.18
C ARG A 164 7.78 -12.15 -4.06
N PHE A 165 7.04 -12.78 -4.97
CA PHE A 165 5.59 -12.88 -4.91
C PHE A 165 5.24 -14.33 -4.54
N PRO A 166 5.04 -14.63 -3.24
CA PRO A 166 4.97 -16.00 -2.73
C PRO A 166 3.79 -16.78 -3.31
N LEU A 167 2.68 -16.11 -3.68
CA LEU A 167 1.50 -16.77 -4.28
C LEU A 167 1.80 -17.42 -5.63
N PHE A 168 2.82 -16.94 -6.34
CA PHE A 168 3.20 -17.43 -7.67
C PHE A 168 4.57 -18.13 -7.71
N GLY A 169 5.28 -18.20 -6.57
CA GLY A 169 6.67 -18.67 -6.52
C GLY A 169 7.64 -17.84 -7.37
N PHE A 170 7.30 -16.58 -7.66
CA PHE A 170 8.10 -15.72 -8.53
C PHE A 170 9.14 -14.96 -7.69
N GLU A 171 10.40 -14.99 -8.13
CA GLU A 171 11.49 -14.20 -7.55
C GLU A 171 12.21 -13.39 -8.65
N LYS A 172 12.61 -12.16 -8.33
CA LYS A 172 13.47 -11.32 -9.18
C LYS A 172 14.28 -10.32 -8.35
N ALA A 173 15.37 -9.81 -8.91
CA ALA A 173 16.18 -8.74 -8.31
C ALA A 173 16.29 -7.55 -9.27
N ASN A 174 16.60 -6.37 -8.73
CA ASN A 174 16.91 -5.18 -9.52
C ASN A 174 18.26 -5.25 -10.26
N LEU A 175 19.02 -6.33 -10.04
CA LEU A 175 20.27 -6.68 -10.71
C LEU A 175 19.99 -7.79 -11.73
N PRO A 176 20.24 -7.58 -13.04
CA PRO A 176 20.23 -8.65 -14.03
C PRO A 176 21.28 -9.73 -13.69
N PRO A 177 21.02 -11.02 -13.97
CA PRO A 177 21.91 -12.12 -13.57
C PRO A 177 23.25 -12.16 -14.31
N GLN A 178 23.44 -11.35 -15.36
CA GLN A 178 24.60 -11.39 -16.27
C GLN A 178 25.41 -10.07 -16.31
N VAL A 179 25.23 -9.15 -15.35
CA VAL A 179 25.97 -7.86 -15.36
C VAL A 179 27.44 -8.08 -15.02
N SER A 180 28.36 -7.62 -15.88
CA SER A 180 29.78 -7.67 -15.58
C SER A 180 30.18 -6.64 -14.51
N ALA A 181 31.19 -6.98 -13.70
CA ALA A 181 31.69 -6.10 -12.65
C ALA A 181 32.20 -4.74 -13.19
N GLY A 182 32.62 -4.67 -14.46
CA GLY A 182 33.07 -3.44 -15.12
C GLY A 182 31.92 -2.51 -15.54
N GLU A 183 30.80 -3.07 -16.02
CA GLU A 183 29.59 -2.29 -16.31
C GLU A 183 28.99 -1.73 -15.03
N LEU A 184 28.90 -2.55 -13.97
CA LEU A 184 28.34 -2.14 -12.69
C LEU A 184 29.12 -0.98 -12.05
N GLN A 185 30.43 -0.88 -12.25
CA GLN A 185 31.23 0.26 -11.77
C GLN A 185 30.96 1.56 -12.53
N ARG A 186 30.64 1.45 -13.84
CA ARG A 186 30.48 2.59 -14.76
C ARG A 186 29.04 3.10 -14.85
N CYS A 187 28.04 2.24 -14.70
CA CYS A 187 26.65 2.64 -14.84
C CYS A 187 26.26 3.73 -13.81
N ARG A 188 25.36 4.62 -14.19
CA ARG A 188 24.74 5.60 -13.28
C ARG A 188 23.25 5.64 -13.57
N PHE A 189 22.44 5.57 -12.53
CA PHE A 189 20.99 5.62 -12.67
C PHE A 189 20.55 6.93 -13.32
N HIS A 190 19.71 6.82 -14.36
CA HIS A 190 19.00 7.93 -14.96
C HIS A 190 17.61 7.44 -15.42
N PRO A 191 16.50 8.12 -15.09
CA PRO A 191 15.14 7.63 -15.35
C PRO A 191 14.88 7.19 -16.80
N GLU A 192 15.40 7.94 -17.77
CA GLU A 192 15.27 7.63 -19.20
C GLU A 192 16.44 6.78 -19.76
N GLN A 193 17.68 7.22 -19.56
CA GLN A 193 18.86 6.64 -20.22
C GLN A 193 19.33 5.30 -19.61
N GLN A 194 19.24 5.14 -18.28
CA GLN A 194 19.75 3.99 -17.54
C GLN A 194 18.85 3.63 -16.33
N PRO A 195 17.55 3.33 -16.54
CA PRO A 195 16.59 3.10 -15.44
C PRO A 195 16.89 1.85 -14.60
N LEU A 196 17.70 0.92 -15.11
CA LEU A 196 18.02 -0.35 -14.43
C LEU A 196 19.36 -0.32 -13.67
N CYS A 197 20.13 0.77 -13.73
CA CYS A 197 21.39 0.84 -12.97
C CYS A 197 21.11 0.97 -11.46
N PRO A 198 21.66 0.10 -10.60
CA PRO A 198 21.43 0.13 -9.15
C PRO A 198 22.35 1.11 -8.39
N ILE A 199 23.09 1.98 -9.09
CA ILE A 199 23.97 3.00 -8.50
C ILE A 199 23.41 4.40 -8.76
N LEU A 200 23.02 5.08 -7.69
CA LEU A 200 22.46 6.43 -7.70
C LEU A 200 23.46 7.42 -7.09
N ARG A 201 23.62 8.61 -7.68
CA ARG A 201 24.38 9.72 -7.09
C ARG A 201 23.47 10.50 -6.14
N LEU A 202 23.95 10.87 -4.94
CA LEU A 202 23.07 11.49 -3.93
C LEU A 202 22.48 12.83 -4.37
N GLY A 203 23.25 13.65 -5.09
CA GLY A 203 22.72 14.87 -5.72
C GLY A 203 21.61 14.62 -6.72
N ASP A 204 21.71 13.55 -7.50
CA ASP A 204 20.70 13.22 -8.52
C ASP A 204 19.41 12.75 -7.84
N VAL A 205 19.52 11.98 -6.75
CA VAL A 205 18.38 11.60 -5.90
C VAL A 205 17.68 12.83 -5.30
N ALA A 206 18.43 13.83 -4.82
CA ALA A 206 17.86 15.08 -4.32
C ALA A 206 17.15 15.88 -5.43
N ARG A 207 17.79 16.01 -6.60
CA ARG A 207 17.22 16.68 -7.78
C ARG A 207 15.94 16.00 -8.27
N PHE A 208 15.92 14.66 -8.36
CA PHE A 208 14.71 13.91 -8.74
C PHE A 208 13.60 13.97 -7.69
N ALA A 209 13.93 14.21 -6.41
CA ALA A 209 12.96 14.52 -5.35
C ALA A 209 12.51 16.00 -5.35
N GLY A 210 12.97 16.82 -6.30
CA GLY A 210 12.64 18.23 -6.41
C GLY A 210 13.26 19.09 -5.29
N GLN A 211 14.43 18.71 -4.77
CA GLN A 211 15.14 19.42 -3.71
C GLN A 211 16.54 19.87 -4.18
N ASP A 212 16.97 21.04 -3.71
CA ASP A 212 18.38 21.43 -3.76
C ASP A 212 19.19 20.65 -2.70
N PHE A 213 20.40 20.25 -3.04
CA PHE A 213 21.25 19.46 -2.15
C PHE A 213 21.90 20.31 -1.06
N ALA A 214 22.29 21.56 -1.34
CA ALA A 214 23.01 22.39 -0.38
C ALA A 214 22.14 22.79 0.82
N SER A 215 20.93 23.29 0.55
CA SER A 215 19.93 23.61 1.57
C SER A 215 19.47 22.37 2.34
N LEU A 216 19.18 21.26 1.65
CA LEU A 216 18.76 20.01 2.29
C LEU A 216 19.86 19.38 3.16
N ALA A 217 21.14 19.55 2.79
CA ALA A 217 22.26 19.09 3.62
C ALA A 217 22.55 20.02 4.82
N ALA A 218 22.19 21.31 4.75
CA ALA A 218 22.28 22.24 5.87
C ALA A 218 21.19 22.01 6.94
N THR A 219 19.92 21.85 6.53
CA THR A 219 18.82 21.55 7.48
C THR A 219 18.77 20.08 7.89
N GLY A 220 19.33 19.21 7.06
CA GLY A 220 18.97 17.79 6.99
C GLY A 220 17.54 17.58 6.45
N GLY A 221 17.20 16.32 6.16
CA GLY A 221 15.85 15.92 5.75
C GLY A 221 15.74 14.42 5.46
N VAL A 222 14.60 13.98 4.92
CA VAL A 222 14.30 12.57 4.65
C VAL A 222 13.81 12.40 3.21
N LEU A 223 14.57 11.65 2.40
CA LEU A 223 14.22 11.33 1.02
C LEU A 223 13.79 9.86 0.91
N GLY A 224 12.65 9.64 0.25
CA GLY A 224 12.12 8.31 -0.06
C GLY A 224 12.53 7.88 -1.47
N ILE A 225 13.21 6.74 -1.57
CA ILE A 225 13.54 6.06 -2.84
C ILE A 225 12.55 4.92 -3.01
N LYS A 226 11.48 5.15 -3.78
CA LYS A 226 10.42 4.17 -4.01
C LYS A 226 10.79 3.23 -5.16
N ILE A 227 10.68 1.93 -4.96
CA ILE A 227 10.94 0.89 -5.97
C ILE A 227 9.65 0.10 -6.22
N GLY A 228 8.98 0.38 -7.33
CA GLY A 228 7.71 -0.23 -7.73
C GLY A 228 7.89 -1.44 -8.65
N TRP A 229 7.37 -2.59 -8.23
CA TRP A 229 7.33 -3.85 -9.00
C TRP A 229 5.89 -4.20 -9.39
N VAL A 230 5.38 -3.56 -10.44
CA VAL A 230 4.04 -3.84 -11.00
C VAL A 230 4.22 -4.78 -12.19
N CYS A 231 3.95 -6.07 -11.98
CA CYS A 231 4.35 -7.14 -12.91
C CYS A 231 3.19 -7.98 -13.44
N ASP A 232 3.26 -8.28 -14.74
CA ASP A 232 2.28 -9.07 -15.49
C ASP A 232 2.93 -10.43 -15.84
N LEU A 233 2.70 -11.44 -15.01
CA LEU A 233 3.38 -12.74 -15.05
C LEU A 233 2.86 -13.68 -16.15
N ASP A 234 1.88 -13.23 -16.93
CA ASP A 234 1.47 -13.87 -18.18
C ASP A 234 2.38 -13.43 -19.36
N ARG A 235 3.27 -12.46 -19.12
CA ARG A 235 4.30 -12.00 -20.06
C ARG A 235 5.67 -12.58 -19.71
N ALA A 236 6.64 -12.39 -20.59
CA ALA A 236 8.02 -12.83 -20.38
C ALA A 236 8.61 -12.26 -19.07
N TRP A 237 9.31 -13.11 -18.29
CA TRP A 237 9.93 -12.78 -17.00
C TRP A 237 10.79 -11.51 -17.05
N GLU A 238 11.43 -11.23 -18.20
CA GLU A 238 12.24 -10.02 -18.41
C GLU A 238 11.45 -8.71 -18.27
N LEU A 239 10.18 -8.68 -18.69
CA LEU A 239 9.36 -7.47 -18.70
C LEU A 239 8.91 -7.02 -17.30
N CYS A 240 9.03 -7.88 -16.28
CA CYS A 240 8.91 -7.47 -14.88
C CYS A 240 10.18 -6.69 -14.49
N LEU A 241 10.08 -5.35 -14.46
CA LEU A 241 11.21 -4.45 -14.20
C LEU A 241 10.86 -3.44 -13.09
N PRO A 242 11.83 -3.05 -12.25
CA PRO A 242 11.62 -2.07 -11.18
C PRO A 242 11.42 -0.67 -11.75
N ARG A 243 10.49 0.08 -11.18
CA ARG A 243 10.31 1.52 -11.46
C ARG A 243 10.73 2.34 -10.23
N TYR A 244 11.77 3.14 -10.38
CA TYR A 244 12.25 4.04 -9.34
C TYR A 244 11.47 5.37 -9.37
N SER A 245 11.12 5.89 -8.20
CA SER A 245 10.61 7.26 -8.04
C SER A 245 11.09 7.87 -6.72
N PHE A 246 11.17 9.19 -6.68
CA PHE A 246 11.86 9.94 -5.62
C PHE A 246 10.94 10.99 -5.03
N THR A 247 11.02 11.21 -3.72
CA THR A 247 10.20 12.21 -3.01
C THR A 247 10.90 12.64 -1.73
N ARG A 248 10.64 13.87 -1.27
CA ARG A 248 10.82 14.20 0.15
C ARG A 248 9.70 13.55 0.98
N LEU A 249 10.01 13.13 2.21
CA LEU A 249 9.05 12.51 3.15
C LEU A 249 8.74 13.44 4.34
N ASP A 250 9.68 14.30 4.73
CA ASP A 250 9.58 15.26 5.84
C ASP A 250 9.03 16.64 5.44
N SER A 251 8.28 16.71 4.33
CA SER A 251 7.73 17.96 3.77
C SER A 251 6.75 18.69 4.71
N VAL A 252 6.04 17.95 5.57
CA VAL A 252 5.15 18.51 6.60
C VAL A 252 5.94 19.22 7.70
N THR A 253 7.13 18.71 8.05
CA THR A 253 8.01 19.31 9.06
C THR A 253 8.86 20.46 8.53
N GLN A 254 9.08 20.55 7.21
CA GLN A 254 9.86 21.62 6.59
C GLN A 254 9.40 23.04 6.96
N HIS A 255 8.10 23.24 7.22
CA HIS A 255 7.50 24.52 7.62
C HIS A 255 7.29 24.66 9.14
N SER A 256 7.66 23.65 9.93
CA SER A 256 7.51 23.66 11.39
C SER A 256 8.71 24.36 12.07
N PRO A 257 8.53 25.51 12.75
CA PRO A 257 9.65 26.30 13.29
C PRO A 257 10.44 25.59 14.41
N GLY A 258 9.92 24.50 14.98
CA GLY A 258 10.62 23.68 15.97
C GLY A 258 11.49 22.55 15.40
N SER A 259 11.34 22.18 14.12
CA SER A 259 12.09 21.07 13.51
C SER A 259 12.06 21.10 11.97
N PRO A 260 12.76 22.05 11.31
CA PRO A 260 12.69 22.24 9.85
C PRO A 260 13.40 21.15 9.01
N GLY A 261 14.04 20.16 9.64
CA GLY A 261 14.80 19.11 8.97
C GLY A 261 15.27 18.01 9.94
N TYR A 262 16.19 17.15 9.50
CA TYR A 262 16.65 15.95 10.22
C TYR A 262 18.05 16.10 10.83
N ASN A 263 18.15 15.95 12.15
CA ASN A 263 19.42 15.94 12.88
C ASN A 263 19.40 14.95 14.07
N PHE A 264 20.58 14.53 14.49
CA PHE A 264 20.78 13.61 15.61
C PHE A 264 22.06 13.91 16.41
N ARG A 265 22.27 13.18 17.51
CA ARG A 265 23.42 13.34 18.40
C ARG A 265 23.94 11.98 18.87
N HIS A 266 25.21 11.69 18.62
CA HIS A 266 25.86 10.45 19.06
C HIS A 266 27.12 10.76 19.87
N ALA A 267 27.49 9.85 20.77
CA ALA A 267 28.64 10.01 21.66
C ALA A 267 29.62 8.84 21.54
N ARG A 268 30.87 9.13 21.16
CA ARG A 268 32.00 8.19 21.23
C ARG A 268 32.64 8.30 22.60
N TYR A 269 32.54 7.25 23.42
CA TYR A 269 33.07 7.18 24.78
C TYR A 269 34.50 6.61 24.80
N TYR A 270 35.34 7.13 25.69
CA TYR A 270 36.71 6.68 25.91
C TYR A 270 37.16 6.95 27.35
N ARG A 271 38.27 6.35 27.77
CA ARG A 271 38.84 6.52 29.12
C ARG A 271 40.18 7.22 29.04
N GLY A 272 40.36 8.28 29.83
CA GLY A 272 41.63 8.99 29.95
C GLY A 272 42.66 8.19 30.78
N HIS A 273 43.93 8.57 30.69
CA HIS A 273 45.02 7.91 31.43
C HIS A 273 44.80 7.87 32.96
N ASN A 274 44.06 8.83 33.52
CA ASN A 274 43.72 8.90 34.94
C ASN A 274 42.47 8.06 35.32
N GLY A 275 42.02 7.16 34.44
CA GLY A 275 40.80 6.34 34.65
C GLY A 275 39.47 7.07 34.44
N THR A 276 39.50 8.41 34.32
CA THR A 276 38.33 9.26 34.08
C THR A 276 37.64 8.90 32.76
N GLU A 277 36.31 8.83 32.77
CA GLU A 277 35.51 8.59 31.58
C GLU A 277 35.20 9.90 30.84
N LEU A 278 35.35 9.87 29.53
CA LEU A 278 35.28 11.00 28.62
C LEU A 278 34.40 10.64 27.42
N ARG A 279 33.82 11.64 26.76
CA ARG A 279 33.08 11.42 25.51
C ARG A 279 33.28 12.56 24.52
N THR A 280 33.29 12.23 23.24
CA THR A 280 33.09 13.19 22.15
C THR A 280 31.64 13.08 21.73
N LEU A 281 30.85 14.12 22.01
CA LEU A 281 29.48 14.26 21.52
C LEU A 281 29.52 14.92 20.13
N THR A 282 28.86 14.31 19.17
CA THR A 282 28.74 14.80 17.78
C THR A 282 27.26 15.01 17.48
N LYS A 283 26.85 16.27 17.30
CA LYS A 283 25.60 16.60 16.60
C LYS A 283 25.84 16.46 15.10
N ALA A 284 24.97 15.72 14.41
CA ALA A 284 25.02 15.50 12.98
C ALA A 284 23.71 15.92 12.32
N PHE A 285 23.81 16.72 11.27
CA PHE A 285 22.74 17.01 10.32
C PHE A 285 22.96 16.14 9.08
N GLY A 286 21.91 15.73 8.39
CA GLY A 286 22.09 14.91 7.19
C GLY A 286 20.81 14.49 6.49
N ILE A 287 20.98 13.78 5.38
CA ILE A 287 19.89 13.29 4.55
C ILE A 287 19.70 11.80 4.83
N ARG A 288 18.54 11.44 5.39
CA ARG A 288 18.13 10.05 5.57
C ARG A 288 17.49 9.54 4.27
N PHE A 289 17.91 8.38 3.80
CA PHE A 289 17.40 7.75 2.57
C PHE A 289 16.62 6.48 2.91
N ASP A 290 15.29 6.53 2.82
CA ASP A 290 14.41 5.39 3.08
C ASP A 290 14.03 4.70 1.76
N VAL A 291 14.44 3.45 1.59
CA VAL A 291 14.12 2.65 0.39
C VAL A 291 12.78 1.95 0.58
N LEU A 292 11.79 2.34 -0.21
CA LEU A 292 10.38 1.96 -0.08
C LEU A 292 10.00 1.01 -1.22
N VAL A 293 10.09 -0.29 -0.99
CA VAL A 293 9.70 -1.30 -1.99
C VAL A 293 8.20 -1.55 -1.93
N TYR A 294 7.55 -1.55 -3.08
CA TYR A 294 6.13 -1.88 -3.23
C TYR A 294 5.90 -2.60 -4.56
N GLY A 295 4.77 -3.30 -4.71
CA GLY A 295 4.46 -3.96 -5.97
C GLY A 295 3.23 -4.85 -5.90
N ASN A 296 2.84 -5.34 -7.07
CA ASN A 296 1.84 -6.37 -7.22
C ASN A 296 2.14 -7.21 -8.47
N ALA A 297 1.81 -8.50 -8.40
CA ALA A 297 1.91 -9.42 -9.52
C ALA A 297 0.51 -9.85 -9.95
N GLY A 298 0.24 -9.84 -11.25
CA GLY A 298 -0.94 -10.47 -11.85
C GLY A 298 -0.54 -11.71 -12.64
N LYS A 299 -1.30 -12.81 -12.50
CA LYS A 299 -1.13 -14.03 -13.31
C LYS A 299 -2.49 -14.66 -13.60
N PHE A 300 -2.69 -15.20 -14.81
CA PHE A 300 -3.93 -15.84 -15.23
C PHE A 300 -4.42 -16.88 -14.22
N GLY A 301 -5.70 -16.80 -13.86
CA GLY A 301 -6.37 -17.78 -13.01
C GLY A 301 -7.73 -18.16 -13.56
N ILE A 302 -7.99 -19.46 -13.69
CA ILE A 302 -9.27 -19.96 -14.20
C ILE A 302 -10.45 -19.58 -13.28
N VAL A 303 -10.24 -19.55 -11.95
CA VAL A 303 -11.29 -19.20 -10.97
C VAL A 303 -11.80 -17.76 -11.14
N PRO A 304 -10.98 -16.69 -11.07
CA PRO A 304 -11.46 -15.33 -11.31
C PRO A 304 -11.95 -15.12 -12.76
N THR A 305 -11.35 -15.80 -13.74
CA THR A 305 -11.85 -15.79 -15.13
C THR A 305 -13.29 -16.31 -15.21
N LEU A 306 -13.60 -17.45 -14.59
CA LEU A 306 -14.95 -18.02 -14.57
C LEU A 306 -15.94 -17.13 -13.80
N ILE A 307 -15.56 -16.63 -12.61
CA ILE A 307 -16.43 -15.75 -11.80
C ILE A 307 -16.81 -14.49 -12.58
N ASN A 308 -15.84 -13.82 -13.21
CA ASN A 308 -16.10 -12.61 -14.00
C ASN A 308 -16.84 -12.91 -15.32
N THR A 309 -16.68 -14.11 -15.88
CA THR A 309 -17.47 -14.55 -17.04
C THR A 309 -18.93 -14.79 -16.67
N VAL A 310 -19.21 -15.41 -15.51
CA VAL A 310 -20.58 -15.56 -14.99
C VAL A 310 -21.18 -14.20 -14.67
N ALA A 311 -20.43 -13.28 -14.05
CA ALA A 311 -20.87 -11.91 -13.78
C ALA A 311 -21.18 -11.12 -15.06
N ALA A 312 -20.42 -11.32 -16.14
CA ALA A 312 -20.72 -10.75 -17.45
C ALA A 312 -22.06 -11.28 -18.01
N PHE A 313 -22.27 -12.61 -17.98
CA PHE A 313 -23.49 -13.22 -18.49
C PHE A 313 -24.74 -12.84 -17.68
N THR A 314 -24.67 -12.75 -16.35
CA THR A 314 -25.81 -12.28 -15.54
C THR A 314 -26.09 -10.80 -15.76
N SER A 315 -25.06 -9.96 -15.95
CA SER A 315 -25.21 -8.52 -16.20
C SER A 315 -25.91 -8.22 -17.53
N ILE A 316 -25.85 -9.09 -18.53
CA ILE A 316 -26.63 -8.97 -19.77
C ILE A 316 -28.15 -8.94 -19.47
N GLY A 317 -28.59 -9.61 -18.40
CA GLY A 317 -29.98 -9.59 -17.93
C GLY A 317 -30.48 -8.19 -17.54
N VAL A 318 -29.61 -7.27 -17.10
CA VAL A 318 -30.01 -5.88 -16.79
C VAL A 318 -30.52 -5.16 -18.05
N GLY A 319 -30.01 -5.54 -19.23
CA GLY A 319 -30.48 -5.01 -20.51
C GLY A 319 -31.94 -5.36 -20.84
N THR A 320 -32.48 -6.47 -20.33
CA THR A 320 -33.89 -6.84 -20.59
C THR A 320 -34.86 -5.94 -19.84
N VAL A 321 -34.53 -5.52 -18.60
CA VAL A 321 -35.32 -4.58 -17.81
C VAL A 321 -35.44 -3.23 -18.52
N LEU A 322 -34.34 -2.71 -19.07
CA LEU A 322 -34.35 -1.49 -19.88
C LEU A 322 -35.19 -1.66 -21.15
N CYS A 323 -35.06 -2.79 -21.85
CA CYS A 323 -35.85 -3.09 -23.04
C CYS A 323 -37.35 -3.24 -22.73
N ASP A 324 -37.70 -3.79 -21.58
CA ASP A 324 -39.09 -3.91 -21.10
C ASP A 324 -39.71 -2.54 -20.82
N ILE A 325 -38.98 -1.63 -20.16
CA ILE A 325 -39.43 -0.25 -19.92
C ILE A 325 -39.68 0.45 -21.27
N ILE A 326 -38.78 0.28 -22.25
CA ILE A 326 -38.93 0.84 -23.59
C ILE A 326 -40.13 0.23 -24.33
N LEU A 327 -40.28 -1.10 -24.31
CA LEU A 327 -41.37 -1.84 -24.96
C LEU A 327 -42.76 -1.44 -24.43
N LEU A 328 -42.91 -1.39 -23.10
CA LEU A 328 -44.21 -1.27 -22.44
C LEU A 328 -44.69 0.18 -22.26
N ASN A 329 -43.84 1.18 -22.53
CA ASN A 329 -44.18 2.60 -22.34
C ASN A 329 -43.93 3.49 -23.57
N PHE A 330 -42.92 3.18 -24.41
CA PHE A 330 -42.45 4.11 -25.46
C PHE A 330 -42.75 3.66 -26.90
N LEU A 331 -43.16 2.42 -27.14
CA LEU A 331 -43.58 1.97 -28.48
C LEU A 331 -45.07 2.21 -28.73
N LYS A 332 -45.39 2.74 -29.92
CA LYS A 332 -46.77 2.77 -30.44
C LYS A 332 -47.28 1.32 -30.57
N GLY A 333 -48.26 0.96 -29.74
CA GLY A 333 -48.71 -0.43 -29.57
C GLY A 333 -48.44 -1.04 -28.19
N ALA A 334 -47.87 -0.27 -27.24
CA ALA A 334 -47.60 -0.68 -25.85
C ALA A 334 -48.71 -1.53 -25.19
N GLU A 335 -49.99 -1.13 -25.31
CA GLU A 335 -51.12 -1.88 -24.73
C GLU A 335 -51.25 -3.30 -25.28
N HIS A 336 -50.94 -3.53 -26.56
CA HIS A 336 -50.91 -4.89 -27.12
C HIS A 336 -49.77 -5.74 -26.53
N TYR A 337 -48.64 -5.12 -26.18
CA TYR A 337 -47.55 -5.82 -25.51
C TYR A 337 -47.85 -6.09 -24.03
N LYS A 338 -48.54 -5.17 -23.33
CA LYS A 338 -49.04 -5.39 -21.96
C LYS A 338 -50.02 -6.56 -21.91
N ALA A 339 -51.07 -6.53 -22.74
CA ALA A 339 -52.09 -7.60 -22.83
C ALA A 339 -51.56 -8.95 -23.36
N ARG A 340 -50.30 -9.01 -23.82
CA ARG A 340 -49.59 -10.25 -24.18
C ARG A 340 -48.60 -10.73 -23.12
N LYS A 341 -48.27 -9.89 -22.12
CA LYS A 341 -47.27 -10.16 -21.08
C LYS A 341 -47.90 -10.36 -19.70
N PHE A 342 -48.99 -9.68 -19.41
CA PHE A 342 -49.69 -9.74 -18.14
C PHE A 342 -51.05 -10.43 -18.30
N GLU A 343 -51.38 -11.30 -17.35
CA GLU A 343 -52.67 -11.98 -17.24
C GLU A 343 -53.26 -11.54 -15.88
N GLU A 344 -54.35 -10.78 -15.92
CA GLU A 344 -54.99 -10.23 -14.72
C GLU A 344 -55.90 -11.27 -14.09
N VAL A 345 -55.58 -11.69 -12.86
CA VAL A 345 -56.30 -12.75 -12.12
C VAL A 345 -57.10 -12.10 -10.97
N PRO A 346 -58.45 -12.06 -11.04
CA PRO A 346 -59.27 -11.55 -9.93
C PRO A 346 -59.18 -12.45 -8.71
N GLU A 347 -59.04 -11.88 -7.51
CA GLU A 347 -58.91 -12.64 -6.24
C GLU A 347 -60.03 -13.67 -6.03
N ALA A 348 -61.25 -13.37 -6.50
CA ALA A 348 -62.40 -14.27 -6.45
C ALA A 348 -62.24 -15.60 -7.23
N SER A 349 -61.14 -15.78 -7.97
CA SER A 349 -60.80 -17.03 -8.66
C SER A 349 -59.78 -17.90 -7.90
N VAL A 350 -59.22 -17.41 -6.79
CA VAL A 350 -58.28 -18.17 -5.96
C VAL A 350 -59.06 -19.05 -4.98
N SER A 351 -59.34 -20.30 -5.38
CA SER A 351 -59.85 -21.34 -4.49
C SER A 351 -58.95 -21.47 -3.24
N PRO A 352 -59.51 -21.65 -2.03
CA PRO A 352 -58.69 -22.00 -0.86
C PRO A 352 -57.95 -23.31 -1.13
N ALA A 353 -56.65 -23.33 -0.79
CA ALA A 353 -55.80 -24.48 -1.09
C ALA A 353 -56.36 -25.78 -0.47
N PRO A 354 -56.38 -26.90 -1.21
CA PRO A 354 -56.99 -28.14 -0.72
C PRO A 354 -56.27 -28.66 0.52
N THR A 355 -56.99 -28.74 1.64
CA THR A 355 -56.48 -29.18 2.94
C THR A 355 -56.31 -30.70 3.01
N SER A 356 -55.37 -31.23 2.24
CA SER A 356 -54.95 -32.64 2.27
C SER A 356 -53.58 -32.87 1.63
N PRO A 357 -52.47 -32.54 2.32
CA PRO A 357 -51.15 -32.96 1.86
C PRO A 357 -51.05 -34.48 1.95
N THR A 358 -50.98 -35.17 0.81
CA THR A 358 -50.55 -36.58 0.78
C THR A 358 -49.03 -36.58 0.94
N VAL A 359 -48.58 -36.44 2.19
CA VAL A 359 -47.16 -36.30 2.53
C VAL A 359 -46.39 -37.56 2.07
N CYS A 360 -45.58 -37.42 1.03
CA CYS A 360 -44.52 -38.38 0.74
C CYS A 360 -43.53 -38.31 1.92
N ALA A 361 -43.47 -39.38 2.73
CA ALA A 361 -42.85 -39.33 4.05
C ALA A 361 -41.33 -39.03 4.00
N PRO A 362 -40.82 -38.12 4.85
CA PRO A 362 -39.39 -37.81 4.89
C PRO A 362 -38.60 -39.01 5.42
N GLY A 363 -37.68 -39.53 4.60
CA GLY A 363 -36.81 -40.66 4.97
C GLY A 363 -36.45 -41.64 3.85
N ALA A 364 -37.10 -41.56 2.67
CA ALA A 364 -36.91 -42.52 1.57
C ALA A 364 -35.62 -42.32 0.73
N LEU A 365 -34.79 -41.33 1.05
CA LEU A 365 -33.39 -41.19 0.65
C LEU A 365 -32.74 -40.28 1.70
N GLY A 366 -31.61 -40.70 2.27
CA GLY A 366 -31.11 -40.12 3.52
C GLY A 366 -30.38 -38.78 3.33
N ASP A 367 -30.89 -37.73 3.96
CA ASP A 367 -30.08 -36.60 4.42
C ASP A 367 -30.45 -36.26 5.87
N GLN A 368 -29.46 -35.89 6.67
CA GLN A 368 -29.68 -35.45 8.05
C GLN A 368 -30.08 -33.97 8.03
N SER A 369 -31.27 -33.65 8.51
CA SER A 369 -31.72 -32.26 8.73
C SER A 369 -30.89 -31.58 9.83
N ARG A 370 -29.68 -31.17 9.46
CA ARG A 370 -28.72 -30.52 10.34
C ARG A 370 -28.96 -29.02 10.27
N GLU A 371 -29.65 -28.48 11.29
CA GLU A 371 -29.86 -27.05 11.43
C GLU A 371 -28.53 -26.30 11.36
N LYS A 372 -28.33 -25.55 10.27
CA LYS A 372 -27.22 -24.60 10.15
C LYS A 372 -27.63 -23.30 10.83
N GLN A 373 -27.75 -23.35 12.15
CA GLN A 373 -27.89 -22.16 12.97
C GLN A 373 -26.62 -21.30 12.81
N SER A 374 -26.75 -20.15 12.17
CA SER A 374 -25.68 -19.18 12.04
C SER A 374 -25.70 -18.26 13.26
N THR A 375 -24.72 -18.45 14.13
CA THR A 375 -24.28 -17.44 15.11
C THR A 375 -22.77 -17.30 15.00
N ASP A 376 -22.31 -16.05 14.98
CA ASP A 376 -20.97 -15.66 14.54
C ASP A 376 -19.98 -15.56 15.73
N SER A 377 -18.68 -15.56 15.41
CA SER A 377 -17.61 -14.91 16.15
C SER A 377 -17.43 -15.29 17.63
N GLY A 378 -16.71 -16.40 17.86
CA GLY A 378 -16.08 -16.67 19.14
C GLY A 378 -15.01 -15.62 19.47
N THR A 379 -15.25 -14.81 20.51
CA THR A 379 -14.29 -13.82 21.02
C THR A 379 -13.44 -14.44 22.12
N PHE A 380 -12.11 -14.40 21.97
CA PHE A 380 -11.17 -14.82 23.01
C PHE A 380 -10.49 -13.61 23.64
N SER A 381 -10.76 -13.36 24.93
CA SER A 381 -10.07 -12.36 25.73
C SER A 381 -9.02 -13.04 26.61
N LEU A 382 -7.74 -12.76 26.36
CA LEU A 382 -6.67 -13.02 27.34
C LEU A 382 -6.66 -11.87 28.35
N GLY A 383 -6.96 -12.20 29.62
CA GLY A 383 -6.62 -11.33 30.75
C GLY A 383 -5.13 -11.45 31.08
N LEU A 384 -4.55 -10.33 31.50
CA LEU A 384 -3.29 -10.25 32.25
C LEU A 384 -3.59 -10.09 33.74
#